data_AF-A0A0P9UWX0-F1
#
_entry.id   AF-A0A0P9UWX0-F1
#
_cell.length_a   1.000
_cell.length_b   1.000
_cell.length_c   1.000
_cell.angle_alpha   90.00
_cell.angle_beta   90.00
_cell.angle_gamma   90.00
#
_symmetry.space_group_name_H-M   'P 1'
#
loop_
_entity.id
_entity.type
_entity.pdbx_description
1 polymer ?
#
loop_
_entity_poly.entity_id
_entity_poly.type
_entity_poly.pdbx_seq_one_letter_code
_entity_poly.pdbx_strand_id
1 'polypeptide(L)' 'MTQTALVVGASGIVGSAITQLLLENDWQVAALSRSPSVRPWLI' A
#
# COMPACT_ATOMS: atom_id res chain seq x y z
N MET A 1 11.86 13.97 6.03
CA MET A 1 11.46 12.88 6.93
C MET A 1 10.42 12.05 6.18
N THR A 2 10.72 10.81 5.81
CA THR A 2 9.76 9.93 5.12
C THR A 2 8.79 9.35 6.15
N GLN A 3 7.51 9.58 5.95
CA GLN A 3 6.46 9.06 6.83
C GLN A 3 6.17 7.60 6.45
N THR A 4 5.85 6.77 7.45
CA THR A 4 5.63 5.32 7.26
C THR A 4 4.19 4.95 7.60
N ALA A 5 3.57 4.10 6.78
CA ALA A 5 2.20 3.62 6.97
C ALA A 5 2.09 2.11 6.82
N LEU A 6 1.18 1.50 7.58
CA LEU A 6 0.71 0.13 7.38
C LEU A 6 -0.74 0.19 6.89
N VAL A 7 -0.99 -0.35 5.70
CA VAL A 7 -2.35 -0.46 5.14
C VAL A 7 -2.82 -1.91 5.22
N VAL A 8 -3.86 -2.16 6.02
CA VAL A 8 -4.50 -3.47 6.15
C VAL A 8 -5.69 -3.56 5.19
N GLY A 9 -5.88 -4.72 4.55
CA GLY A 9 -6.89 -4.88 3.50
C GLY A 9 -6.47 -4.22 2.19
N ALA A 10 -5.16 -4.16 1.91
CA ALA A 10 -4.58 -3.44 0.78
C ALA A 10 -5.05 -3.93 -0.61
N SER A 11 -5.64 -5.12 -0.71
CA SER A 11 -6.25 -5.62 -1.96
C SER A 11 -7.70 -5.15 -2.18
N GLY A 12 -8.35 -4.54 -1.18
CA GLY A 12 -9.70 -4.01 -1.31
C GLY A 12 -9.74 -2.69 -2.08
N ILE A 13 -10.94 -2.25 -2.50
CA ILE A 13 -11.16 -1.03 -3.28
C ILE A 13 -10.49 0.18 -2.61
N VAL A 14 -10.79 0.41 -1.33
CA VAL A 14 -10.26 1.55 -0.59
C VAL A 14 -8.78 1.34 -0.24
N GLY A 15 -8.42 0.15 0.24
CA GLY A 15 -7.04 -0.15 0.65
C GLY A 15 -6.03 -0.01 -0.49
N SER A 16 -6.41 -0.42 -1.70
CA SER A 16 -5.57 -0.30 -2.89
C SER A 16 -5.38 1.15 -3.34
N ALA A 17 -6.44 1.97 -3.28
CA ALA A 17 -6.39 3.40 -3.60
C ALA A 17 -5.55 4.18 -2.58
N ILE A 18 -5.72 3.91 -1.28
CA ILE A 18 -4.93 4.55 -0.22
C ILE A 18 -3.46 4.16 -0.33
N THR A 19 -3.16 2.89 -0.56
CA THR A 19 -1.77 2.42 -0.74
C THR A 19 -1.10 3.18 -1.87
N GLN A 20 -1.80 3.36 -3.00
CA GLN A 20 -1.25 4.10 -4.13
C GLN A 20 -1.04 5.59 -3.81
N LEU A 21 -2.04 6.25 -3.21
CA LEU A 21 -1.93 7.65 -2.81
C LEU A 21 -0.74 7.88 -1.87
N LEU A 22 -0.53 7.01 -0.87
CA LEU A 22 0.57 7.13 0.07
C LEU A 22 1.94 6.99 -0.64
N LEU A 23 2.07 6.01 -1.54
CA LEU A 23 3.28 5.84 -2.34
C LEU A 23 3.56 7.07 -3.23
N GLU A 24 2.54 7.65 -3.87
CA GLU A 24 2.66 8.88 -4.68
C GLU A 24 3.07 10.11 -3.86
N ASN A 25 2.86 10.09 -2.54
CA ASN A 25 3.23 11.16 -1.62
C ASN A 25 4.55 10.87 -0.87
N ASP A 26 5.40 9.99 -1.41
CA ASP A 26 6.70 9.61 -0.84
C ASP A 26 6.64 8.99 0.57
N TRP A 27 5.52 8.32 0.89
CA TRP A 27 5.44 7.51 2.10
C TRP A 27 6.05 6.13 1.86
N GLN A 28 6.70 5.59 2.90
CA GLN A 28 7.00 4.17 2.96
C GLN A 28 5.74 3.41 3.39
N VAL A 29 5.28 2.46 2.58
CA VAL A 29 4.02 1.75 2.85
C VAL A 29 4.26 0.25 2.95
N ALA A 30 3.94 -0.32 4.11
CA ALA A 30 3.75 -1.75 4.27
C ALA A 30 2.28 -2.08 3.97
N ALA A 31 2.02 -3.01 3.04
CA ALA A 31 0.67 -3.37 2.63
C ALA A 31 0.36 -4.83 3.03
N LEU A 32 -0.69 -5.03 3.83
CA LEU A 32 -1.10 -6.34 4.33
C LEU A 32 -2.46 -6.74 3.76
N SER A 33 -2.53 -7.94 3.20
CA SER A 33 -3.78 -8.54 2.69
C SER A 33 -3.72 -10.06 2.80
N ARG A 34 -4.89 -10.70 2.95
CA ARG A 34 -5.01 -12.17 2.94
C ARG A 34 -4.74 -12.77 1.57
N SER A 35 -5.04 -12.02 0.52
CA SER A 35 -4.81 -12.40 -0.87
C SER A 35 -4.09 -11.22 -1.55
N PRO A 36 -2.77 -11.09 -1.35
CA PRO A 36 -2.01 -10.00 -1.94
C PRO A 36 -2.08 -10.10 -3.47
N SER A 37 -2.50 -9.02 -4.11
CA SER A 37 -2.39 -8.90 -5.56
C SER A 37 -0.93 -8.55 -5.87
N VAL A 38 -0.24 -9.46 -6.54
CA VAL A 38 1.15 -9.24 -6.98
C VAL A 38 1.13 -8.07 -7.97
N ARG A 39 1.54 -6.89 -7.50
CA ARG A 39 1.88 -5.78 -8.39
C ARG A 39 3.39 -5.85 -8.62
N PRO A 40 3.87 -5.89 -9.89
CA PRO A 40 5.27 -6.11 -10.23
C PRO A 40 6.30 -5.16 -9.59
N TRP A 41 5.85 -4.07 -8.99
CA TRP A 41 6.69 -2.98 -8.45
C TRP A 41 6.67 -2.88 -6.91
N LEU A 42 6.10 -3.87 -6.21
CA LEU A 42 6.08 -3.92 -4.75
C LEU A 42 6.85 -5.16 -4.28
N ILE A 43 8.18 -5.01 -4.18
CA ILE A 43 9.08 -5.81 -3.35
C ILE A 43 9.98 -4.86 -2.58
#